data_AF-A0A6A6GCQ7-F1
#
_entry.id   AF-A0A6A6GCQ7-F1
#
_cell.length_a   1.000
_cell.length_b   1.000
_cell.length_c   1.000
_cell.angle_alpha   90.00
_cell.angle_beta   90.00
_cell.angle_gamma   90.00
#
_symmetry.space_group_name_H-M   'P 1'
#
loop_
_entity.id
_entity.type
_entity.pdbx_description
1 polymer ?
#
loop_
_entity_poly.entity_id
_entity_poly.type
_entity_poly.pdbx_seq_one_letter_code
_entity_poly.pdbx_strand_id
1 'polypeptide(L)'
;RGEEHPIKSHSTFTNCGRSVPEAQKLGCTYDILSNHWVPDKCMDEQAVKWYQADGSWQGFADENRTEVVDVAAMGTTGLYYTSMRDHIVHCAILWKKQFAAFYRERGYYDSLIVDPEHTDHCVDFLIDMTDHGVDFRKIPIKVEVGFAGCWVQNRY
;
A
#
# COMPACT_ATOMS: atom_id res chain seq x y z
N ARG A 1 25.81 0.61 -3.66
CA ARG A 1 25.36 2.02 -3.62
C ARG A 1 24.26 2.11 -4.67
N GLY A 2 23.03 1.79 -4.26
CA GLY A 2 21.89 1.63 -5.17
C GLY A 2 21.52 2.97 -5.79
N GLU A 3 21.12 2.97 -7.05
CA GLU A 3 20.64 4.16 -7.75
C GLU A 3 19.39 4.68 -7.02
N GLU A 4 19.47 5.88 -6.45
CA GLU A 4 18.31 6.51 -5.82
C GLU A 4 17.30 6.87 -6.90
N HIS A 5 16.07 6.36 -6.75
CA HIS A 5 14.97 6.60 -7.67
C HIS A 5 14.77 8.11 -7.92
N PRO A 6 14.49 8.59 -9.16
CA PRO A 6 14.39 10.02 -9.48
C PRO A 6 13.39 10.81 -8.61
N ILE A 7 12.33 10.14 -8.14
CA ILE A 7 11.36 10.73 -7.21
C ILE A 7 12.04 11.12 -5.88
N LYS A 8 13.00 10.32 -5.40
CA LYS A 8 13.71 10.57 -4.14
C LYS A 8 14.79 11.65 -4.29
N SER A 9 15.54 11.65 -5.41
CA SER A 9 16.72 12.51 -5.61
C SER A 9 16.46 14.02 -5.67
N HIS A 10 15.23 14.45 -5.98
CA HIS A 10 14.83 15.86 -6.02
C HIS A 10 13.72 16.20 -5.03
N SER A 11 13.63 15.45 -3.92
CA SER A 11 12.59 15.60 -2.91
C SER A 11 13.17 15.94 -1.53
N THR A 12 12.34 16.57 -0.69
CA THR A 12 12.62 16.72 0.74
C THR A 12 11.84 15.64 1.49
N PHE A 13 12.54 14.78 2.23
CA PHE A 13 11.90 13.75 3.03
C PHE A 13 11.28 14.35 4.30
N THR A 14 9.98 14.14 4.48
CA THR A 14 9.24 14.51 5.70
C THR A 14 8.80 13.22 6.41
N ASN A 15 8.97 13.15 7.73
CA ASN A 15 8.62 11.98 8.53
C ASN A 15 7.66 12.33 9.68
N CYS A 16 7.12 11.30 10.33
CA CYS A 16 6.17 11.40 11.44
C CYS A 16 6.78 11.08 12.81
N GLY A 17 8.11 11.20 12.94
CA GLY A 17 8.79 10.89 14.18
C GLY A 17 8.83 9.39 14.49
N ARG A 18 8.90 9.06 15.79
CA ARG A 18 9.07 7.68 16.30
C ARG A 18 8.01 7.28 17.33
N SER A 19 7.00 8.12 17.56
CA SER A 19 5.92 7.85 18.51
C SER A 19 4.62 8.50 18.08
N VAL A 20 3.49 7.97 18.53
CA VAL A 20 2.16 8.54 18.26
C VAL A 20 2.06 10.02 18.66
N PRO A 21 2.49 10.45 19.88
CA PRO A 21 2.41 11.86 20.24
C PRO A 21 3.27 12.77 19.35
N GLU A 22 4.42 12.27 18.87
CA GLU A 22 5.28 13.01 17.94
C GLU A 22 4.63 13.12 16.56
N ALA A 23 4.06 12.03 16.03
CA ALA A 23 3.32 12.02 14.77
C ALA A 23 2.16 13.02 14.80
N GLN A 24 1.36 13.01 15.88
CA GLN A 24 0.27 13.96 16.08
C GLN A 24 0.78 15.41 16.12
N LYS A 25 1.87 15.66 16.85
CA LYS A 25 2.49 17.00 16.93
C LYS A 25 3.03 17.48 15.57
N LEU A 26 3.51 16.57 14.73
CA LEU A 26 4.00 16.84 13.38
C LEU A 26 2.88 16.97 12.33
N GLY A 27 1.61 16.83 12.74
CA GLY A 27 0.46 16.92 11.83
C GLY A 27 0.36 15.73 10.89
N CYS A 28 0.75 14.55 11.35
CA CYS A 28 0.55 13.30 10.62
C CYS A 28 -0.83 12.70 10.89
N THR A 29 -1.30 11.92 9.93
CA THR A 29 -2.58 11.22 9.97
C THR A 29 -2.33 9.72 9.87
N TYR A 30 -3.07 8.91 10.64
CA TYR A 30 -2.96 7.45 10.57
C TYR A 30 -3.68 6.93 9.33
N ASP A 31 -2.93 6.30 8.43
CA ASP A 31 -3.44 5.68 7.20
C ASP A 31 -3.65 4.19 7.44
N ILE A 32 -4.91 3.77 7.56
CA ILE A 32 -5.29 2.38 7.77
C ILE A 32 -4.95 1.47 6.60
N LEU A 33 -4.75 2.01 5.39
CA LEU A 33 -4.30 1.19 4.27
C LEU A 33 -2.82 0.84 4.46
N SER A 34 -1.97 1.81 4.79
CA SER A 34 -0.55 1.53 5.00
C SER A 34 -0.24 0.97 6.39
N ASN A 35 -1.13 1.10 7.35
CA ASN A 35 -0.91 0.84 8.79
C ASN A 35 0.16 1.76 9.41
N HIS A 36 0.37 2.95 8.83
CA HIS A 36 1.40 3.90 9.24
C HIS A 36 0.81 5.28 9.57
N TRP A 37 1.49 6.01 10.45
CA TRP A 37 1.33 7.45 10.53
C TRP A 37 2.10 8.09 9.38
N VAL A 38 1.38 8.80 8.51
CA VAL A 38 1.94 9.45 7.32
C VAL A 38 1.75 10.96 7.39
N PRO A 39 2.63 11.78 6.78
CA PRO A 39 2.37 13.21 6.65
C PRO A 39 1.02 13.43 5.99
N ASP A 40 0.21 14.37 6.48
CA ASP A 40 -1.18 14.54 6.03
C ASP A 40 -1.32 14.68 4.50
N LYS A 41 -0.36 15.35 3.85
CA LYS A 41 -0.29 15.48 2.38
C LYS A 41 -0.17 14.16 1.62
N CYS A 42 0.36 13.12 2.25
CA CYS A 42 0.48 11.78 1.68
C CYS A 42 -0.75 10.91 1.92
N MET A 43 -1.73 11.37 2.73
CA MET A 43 -2.99 10.66 2.89
C MET A 43 -3.73 10.57 1.55
N ASP A 44 -4.21 9.37 1.22
CA ASP A 44 -5.00 9.14 0.03
C ASP A 44 -6.37 8.55 0.37
N GLU A 45 -7.31 9.44 0.69
CA GLU A 45 -8.70 9.11 1.00
C GLU A 45 -9.36 8.22 -0.07
N GLN A 46 -8.99 8.38 -1.35
CA GLN A 46 -9.56 7.55 -2.41
C GLN A 46 -9.00 6.13 -2.37
N ALA A 47 -7.72 5.95 -2.06
CA ALA A 47 -7.13 4.63 -1.88
C ALA A 47 -7.68 3.94 -0.62
N VAL A 48 -7.84 4.68 0.48
CA VAL A 48 -8.49 4.17 1.70
C VAL A 48 -9.91 3.69 1.38
N LYS A 49 -10.70 4.44 0.60
CA LYS A 49 -12.03 3.99 0.15
C LYS A 49 -11.98 2.72 -0.70
N TRP A 50 -10.98 2.58 -1.58
CA TRP A 50 -10.83 1.34 -2.36
C TRP A 50 -10.46 0.15 -1.48
N TYR A 51 -9.60 0.37 -0.50
CA TYR A 51 -9.19 -0.61 0.50
C TYR A 51 -10.38 -1.10 1.35
N GLN A 52 -11.20 -0.16 1.81
CA GLN A 52 -12.33 -0.50 2.68
C GLN A 52 -13.49 -1.21 1.94
N ALA A 53 -13.53 -1.17 0.60
CA ALA A 53 -14.66 -1.64 -0.19
C ALA A 53 -14.98 -3.14 -0.02
N ASP A 54 -13.98 -3.97 0.26
CA ASP A 54 -14.17 -5.42 0.49
C ASP A 54 -14.58 -5.74 1.94
N GLY A 55 -14.46 -4.78 2.87
CA GLY A 55 -14.82 -4.96 4.28
C GLY A 55 -13.85 -5.83 5.10
N SER A 56 -12.74 -6.28 4.52
CA SER A 56 -11.76 -7.16 5.18
C SER A 56 -10.80 -6.46 6.15
N TRP A 57 -10.82 -5.13 6.18
CA TRP A 57 -9.80 -4.25 6.80
C TRP A 57 -9.82 -4.18 8.33
N GLN A 58 -10.76 -4.87 8.98
CA GLN A 58 -10.94 -4.77 10.43
C GLN A 58 -9.69 -5.27 11.18
N GLY A 59 -9.22 -4.47 12.14
CA GLY A 59 -8.20 -4.88 13.12
C GLY A 59 -8.81 -5.58 14.33
N PHE A 60 -8.03 -6.47 14.96
CA PHE A 60 -8.41 -7.27 16.12
C PHE A 60 -7.32 -7.28 17.19
N ALA A 61 -7.70 -7.35 18.47
CA ALA A 61 -6.76 -7.39 19.59
C ALA A 61 -6.17 -8.79 19.81
N ASP A 62 -6.86 -9.83 19.33
CA ASP A 62 -6.53 -11.23 19.52
C ASP A 62 -6.37 -11.99 18.19
N GLU A 63 -5.55 -13.04 18.22
CA GLU A 63 -5.26 -13.89 17.06
C GLU A 63 -6.51 -14.64 16.55
N ASN A 64 -7.44 -14.97 17.44
CA ASN A 64 -8.70 -15.60 17.07
C ASN A 64 -9.68 -14.63 16.38
N ARG A 65 -9.33 -13.33 16.32
CA ARG A 65 -10.10 -12.25 15.70
C ARG A 65 -11.52 -12.13 16.28
N THR A 66 -11.62 -12.14 17.59
CA THR A 66 -12.89 -12.04 18.33
C THR A 66 -13.11 -10.66 18.96
N GLU A 67 -12.05 -9.90 19.19
CA GLU A 67 -12.06 -8.58 19.83
C GLU A 67 -11.70 -7.50 18.79
N VAL A 68 -12.71 -6.81 18.28
CA VAL A 68 -12.52 -5.77 17.26
C VAL A 68 -11.84 -4.52 17.84
N VAL A 69 -10.83 -4.03 17.12
CA VAL A 69 -10.14 -2.75 17.40
C VAL A 69 -10.74 -1.68 16.51
N ASP A 70 -11.12 -0.55 17.10
CA ASP A 70 -11.56 0.61 16.32
C ASP A 70 -10.38 1.31 15.61
N VAL A 71 -10.67 2.10 14.57
CA VAL A 71 -9.63 2.75 13.75
C VAL A 71 -8.71 3.68 14.56
N ALA A 72 -9.25 4.38 15.56
CA ALA A 72 -8.45 5.28 16.39
C ALA A 72 -7.49 4.49 17.29
N ALA A 73 -7.93 3.35 17.80
CA ALA A 73 -7.13 2.42 18.57
C ALA A 73 -6.07 1.70 17.71
N MET A 74 -6.37 1.35 16.45
CA MET A 74 -5.38 0.74 15.53
C MET A 74 -4.12 1.61 15.40
N GLY A 75 -4.27 2.94 15.33
CA GLY A 75 -3.16 3.88 15.26
C GLY A 75 -2.35 4.06 16.56
N THR A 76 -2.81 3.50 17.68
CA THR A 76 -2.23 3.75 19.02
C THR A 76 -1.88 2.51 19.83
N THR A 77 -2.50 1.36 19.55
CA THR A 77 -2.30 0.08 20.25
C THR A 77 -0.93 -0.55 20.01
N GLY A 78 -0.19 -0.07 18.99
CA GLY A 78 1.14 -0.56 18.62
C GLY A 78 1.11 -1.86 17.81
N LEU A 79 0.31 -2.85 18.22
CA LEU A 79 0.10 -4.11 17.51
C LEU A 79 -1.38 -4.51 17.51
N TYR A 80 -1.83 -5.08 16.39
CA TYR A 80 -3.15 -5.70 16.23
C TYR A 80 -3.07 -6.77 15.15
N TYR A 81 -4.04 -7.69 15.16
CA TYR A 81 -4.21 -8.74 14.17
C TYR A 81 -5.14 -8.29 13.04
N THR A 82 -4.90 -8.74 11.82
CA THR A 82 -5.85 -8.62 10.70
C THR A 82 -6.09 -9.99 10.08
N SER A 83 -6.62 -10.06 8.86
CA SER A 83 -6.90 -11.31 8.16
C SER A 83 -5.97 -11.52 6.96
N MET A 84 -5.80 -12.76 6.51
CA MET A 84 -5.10 -12.99 5.24
C MET A 84 -5.81 -12.33 4.05
N ARG A 85 -7.14 -12.21 4.11
CA ARG A 85 -7.91 -11.46 3.11
C ARG A 85 -7.53 -9.98 3.10
N ASP A 86 -7.37 -9.38 4.28
CA ASP A 86 -6.87 -8.03 4.44
C ASP A 86 -5.51 -7.83 3.78
N HIS A 87 -4.55 -8.72 4.07
CA HIS A 87 -3.20 -8.62 3.50
C HIS A 87 -3.21 -8.66 1.95
N ILE A 88 -4.03 -9.54 1.35
CA ILE A 88 -4.20 -9.59 -0.12
C ILE A 88 -4.75 -8.27 -0.66
N VAL A 89 -5.78 -7.72 -0.02
CA VAL A 89 -6.41 -6.46 -0.44
C VAL A 89 -5.45 -5.29 -0.23
N HIS A 90 -4.72 -5.25 0.87
CA HIS A 90 -3.67 -4.26 1.17
C HIS A 90 -2.63 -4.20 0.04
N CYS A 91 -2.03 -5.34 -0.34
CA CYS A 91 -1.05 -5.41 -1.41
C CYS A 91 -1.62 -4.91 -2.75
N ALA A 92 -2.81 -5.39 -3.12
CA ALA A 92 -3.46 -4.99 -4.37
C ALA A 92 -3.81 -3.49 -4.42
N ILE A 93 -4.27 -2.92 -3.30
CA ILE A 93 -4.68 -1.52 -3.23
C ILE A 93 -3.48 -0.58 -3.11
N LEU A 94 -2.39 -0.98 -2.45
CA LEU A 94 -1.14 -0.21 -2.47
C LEU A 94 -0.55 -0.13 -3.88
N TRP A 95 -0.59 -1.21 -4.65
CA TRP A 95 -0.18 -1.18 -6.05
C TRP A 95 -1.07 -0.24 -6.89
N LYS A 96 -2.40 -0.29 -6.67
CA LYS A 96 -3.34 0.65 -7.31
C LYS A 96 -3.08 2.11 -6.89
N LYS A 97 -2.80 2.37 -5.61
CA LYS A 97 -2.44 3.69 -5.05
C LYS A 97 -1.17 4.22 -5.71
N GLN A 98 -0.15 3.38 -5.87
CA GLN A 98 1.10 3.73 -6.55
C GLN A 98 0.85 4.20 -7.98
N PHE A 99 0.15 3.41 -8.80
CA PHE A 99 -0.20 3.80 -10.17
C PHE A 99 -0.99 5.11 -10.20
N ALA A 100 -2.02 5.24 -9.34
CA ALA A 100 -2.84 6.45 -9.28
C ALA A 100 -2.04 7.69 -8.88
N ALA A 101 -1.05 7.56 -7.99
CA ALA A 101 -0.19 8.66 -7.58
C ALA A 101 0.71 9.15 -8.72
N PHE A 102 1.29 8.23 -9.50
CA PHE A 102 2.12 8.57 -10.66
C PHE A 102 1.29 9.14 -11.80
N TYR A 103 0.14 8.54 -12.11
CA TYR A 103 -0.75 9.01 -13.17
C TYR A 103 -1.28 10.42 -12.91
N ARG A 104 -1.50 10.78 -11.65
CA ARG A 104 -1.99 12.11 -11.24
C ARG A 104 -0.88 13.10 -10.93
N GLU A 105 0.39 12.69 -11.02
CA GLU A 105 1.55 13.53 -10.70
C GLU A 105 1.44 14.23 -9.34
N ARG A 106 1.03 13.49 -8.28
CA ARG A 106 0.63 14.06 -6.98
C ARG A 106 1.64 14.98 -6.30
N GLY A 107 2.90 14.98 -6.69
CA GLY A 107 3.98 15.80 -6.10
C GLY A 107 4.38 15.39 -4.67
N TYR A 108 3.62 14.50 -4.03
CA TYR A 108 3.87 13.94 -2.70
C TYR A 108 3.61 12.43 -2.75
N TYR A 109 4.54 11.66 -2.19
CA TYR A 109 4.49 10.20 -2.16
C TYR A 109 4.94 9.73 -0.78
N ASP A 110 4.16 8.85 -0.15
CA ASP A 110 4.64 8.17 1.05
C ASP A 110 5.79 7.22 0.71
N SER A 111 6.56 6.83 1.73
CA SER A 111 7.71 5.95 1.54
C SER A 111 7.34 4.55 1.07
N LEU A 112 6.10 4.09 1.28
CA LEU A 112 5.68 2.73 0.95
C LEU A 112 5.48 2.53 -0.55
N ILE A 113 4.88 3.50 -1.24
CA ILE A 113 4.61 3.39 -2.68
C ILE A 113 5.81 3.77 -3.56
N VAL A 114 6.89 4.29 -2.99
CA VAL A 114 8.16 4.58 -3.71
C VAL A 114 9.31 3.67 -3.28
N ASP A 115 9.00 2.64 -2.50
CA ASP A 115 9.94 1.62 -2.10
C ASP A 115 9.82 0.39 -3.01
N PRO A 116 10.88 0.02 -3.74
CA PRO A 116 10.84 -1.13 -4.64
C PRO A 116 10.69 -2.44 -3.86
N GLU A 117 11.36 -2.58 -2.71
CA GLU A 117 11.29 -3.82 -1.90
C GLU A 117 9.85 -4.07 -1.42
N HIS A 118 9.15 -3.02 -0.97
CA HIS A 118 7.74 -3.13 -0.60
C HIS A 118 6.82 -3.44 -1.79
N THR A 119 7.11 -2.88 -2.98
CA THR A 119 6.35 -3.17 -4.20
C THR A 119 6.54 -4.63 -4.63
N ASP A 120 7.79 -5.10 -4.64
CA ASP A 120 8.15 -6.47 -5.00
C ASP A 120 7.50 -7.47 -4.02
N HIS A 121 7.54 -7.19 -2.72
CA HIS A 121 6.83 -7.98 -1.71
C HIS A 121 5.34 -8.11 -2.02
N CYS A 122 4.66 -6.99 -2.34
CA CYS A 122 3.24 -7.02 -2.67
C CYS A 122 2.96 -7.89 -3.89
N VAL A 123 3.78 -7.79 -4.94
CA VAL A 123 3.60 -8.58 -6.17
C VAL A 123 3.84 -10.06 -5.90
N ASP A 124 4.95 -10.41 -5.25
CA ASP A 124 5.31 -11.79 -4.94
C ASP A 124 4.27 -12.44 -4.01
N PHE A 125 3.79 -11.72 -3.00
CA PHE A 125 2.73 -12.19 -2.11
C PHE A 125 1.43 -12.47 -2.86
N LEU A 126 1.01 -11.58 -3.77
CA LEU A 126 -0.20 -11.79 -4.57
C LEU A 126 -0.07 -13.03 -5.47
N ILE A 127 1.13 -13.30 -6.01
CA ILE A 127 1.41 -14.51 -6.79
C ILE A 127 1.38 -15.75 -5.89
N ASP A 128 2.07 -15.73 -4.74
CA ASP A 128 2.12 -16.84 -3.78
C ASP A 128 0.72 -17.25 -3.31
N MET A 129 -0.17 -16.28 -3.09
CA MET A 129 -1.54 -16.55 -2.71
C MET A 129 -2.34 -17.35 -3.74
N THR A 130 -1.89 -17.40 -5.01
CA THR A 130 -2.49 -18.26 -6.04
C THR A 130 -2.15 -19.74 -5.87
N ASP A 131 -1.06 -20.07 -5.18
CA ASP A 131 -0.64 -21.45 -4.92
C ASP A 131 -1.41 -22.09 -3.75
N HIS A 132 -2.13 -21.30 -2.95
CA HIS A 132 -3.00 -21.78 -1.87
C HIS A 132 -4.40 -22.24 -2.33
N GLY A 133 -4.70 -22.15 -3.63
CA GLY A 133 -6.00 -22.48 -4.21
C GLY A 133 -6.01 -23.73 -5.08
N VAL A 134 -6.88 -23.71 -6.10
CA VAL A 134 -6.79 -24.66 -7.20
C VAL A 134 -5.48 -24.44 -7.96
N ASP A 135 -4.95 -25.49 -8.58
CA ASP A 135 -3.75 -25.37 -9.42
C ASP A 135 -4.08 -24.57 -10.70
N PHE A 136 -4.00 -23.24 -10.61
CA PHE A 136 -4.31 -22.31 -11.70
C PHE A 136 -3.44 -22.52 -12.93
N ARG A 137 -2.27 -23.18 -12.79
CA ARG A 137 -1.38 -23.55 -13.92
C ARG A 137 -2.03 -24.57 -14.85
N LYS A 138 -3.06 -25.28 -14.41
CA LYS A 138 -3.81 -26.29 -15.18
C LYS A 138 -5.11 -25.77 -15.80
N ILE A 139 -5.49 -24.52 -15.53
CA ILE A 139 -6.74 -23.94 -16.02
C ILE A 139 -6.45 -23.13 -17.29
N PRO A 140 -6.88 -23.59 -18.48
CA PRO A 140 -6.60 -22.86 -19.71
C PRO A 140 -7.47 -21.60 -19.79
N ILE A 141 -6.88 -20.52 -20.29
CA ILE A 141 -7.59 -19.30 -20.67
C ILE A 141 -7.37 -19.00 -22.15
N LYS A 142 -8.34 -18.35 -22.80
CA LYS A 142 -8.15 -17.81 -24.15
C LYS A 142 -7.40 -16.48 -24.05
N VAL A 143 -6.30 -16.36 -24.77
CA VAL A 143 -5.54 -15.10 -24.88
C VAL A 143 -5.73 -14.56 -26.30
N GLU A 144 -6.07 -13.27 -26.39
CA GLU A 144 -6.12 -12.56 -27.66
C GLU A 144 -4.82 -11.77 -27.84
N VAL A 145 -4.16 -11.95 -28.98
CA VAL A 145 -2.90 -11.26 -29.28
C VAL A 145 -3.19 -9.78 -29.48
N GLY A 146 -2.67 -8.94 -28.58
CA GLY A 146 -2.73 -7.49 -28.66
C GLY A 146 -1.47 -6.88 -29.30
N PHE A 147 -1.60 -5.64 -29.77
CA PHE A 147 -0.49 -4.84 -30.28
C PHE A 147 -0.38 -3.57 -29.43
N ALA A 148 0.81 -3.33 -28.85
CA ALA A 148 1.07 -2.18 -27.99
C ALA A 148 2.11 -1.24 -28.62
N GLY A 149 1.95 0.07 -28.36
CA GLY A 149 2.94 1.09 -28.71
C GLY A 149 3.89 1.38 -27.54
N CYS A 150 4.99 2.08 -27.83
CA CYS A 150 5.95 2.55 -26.82
C CYS A 150 6.04 4.07 -26.85
N TRP A 151 5.86 4.72 -25.70
CA TRP A 151 6.11 6.15 -25.53
C TRP A 151 7.58 6.36 -25.20
N VAL A 152 8.30 7.11 -26.03
CA VAL A 152 9.71 7.45 -25.79
C VAL A 152 9.78 8.87 -25.24
N GLN A 153 10.27 9.03 -24.00
CA GLN A 153 10.53 10.36 -23.43
C GLN A 153 11.79 10.96 -24.06
N ASN A 154 11.65 12.14 -24.65
CA ASN A 154 12.79 12.96 -25.06
C ASN A 154 13.37 13.65 -23.81
N ARG A 155 14.53 13.18 -23.32
CA ARG A 155 15.26 13.89 -22.27
C ARG A 155 16.07 15.01 -22.91
N TYR A 156 15.75 16.26 -22.57
CA TYR A 156 16.54 17.45 -22.89
C TYR A 156 17.46 17.80 -21.73
#